data_AF-Q7NVB9-F1
#
_entry.id   AF-Q7NVB9-F1
#
_cell.length_a   1.000
_cell.length_b   1.000
_cell.length_c   1.000
_cell.angle_alpha   90.00
_cell.angle_beta   90.00
_cell.angle_gamma   90.00
#
_symmetry.space_group_name_H-M   'P 1'
#
loop_
_entity.id
_entity.type
_entity.pdbx_description
1 polymer ?
#
loop_
_entity_poly.entity_id
_entity_poly.type
_entity_poly.pdbx_seq_one_letter_code
_entity_poly.pdbx_strand_id
1 'polypeptide(L)'
;MIDLHYWTTPNGHKITLFLEEAGLPYRIVPVNISAGDQFQPDFLRIAPNNRIPAIVDHAPQDGGEPISLFESGAILLYLADKTGRFIPQDLRGRNEALQWLFWQMGGLGPMAGQNHHFSQYAPEKLPYAIDRYVRETARLYRVLDTHLSDGRDFIAGDYSIADMACYPWIVPHQRQQQNLDDFPSLKRWFERIAERPAVKRAYALAESVNTAPSVTEASRAILFGQDGKPRGG
;
A
#
# COMPACT_ATOMS: atom_id res chain seq x y z
N MET A 1 13.12 -4.47 17.18
CA MET A 1 11.99 -5.26 16.62
C MET A 1 10.96 -4.27 16.10
N ILE A 2 10.33 -4.53 14.95
CA ILE A 2 9.30 -3.64 14.39
C ILE A 2 7.91 -4.10 14.83
N ASP A 3 7.11 -3.21 15.41
CA ASP A 3 5.66 -3.42 15.49
C ASP A 3 5.00 -2.83 14.25
N LEU A 4 4.25 -3.64 13.50
CA LEU A 4 3.51 -3.23 12.32
C LEU A 4 2.01 -3.20 12.64
N HIS A 5 1.45 -2.00 12.73
CA HIS A 5 0.01 -1.78 12.84
C HIS A 5 -0.65 -1.97 11.47
N TYR A 6 -1.38 -3.08 11.31
CA TYR A 6 -1.70 -3.65 10.00
C TYR A 6 -3.18 -4.00 9.85
N TRP A 7 -3.64 -3.87 8.61
CA TRP A 7 -4.86 -4.48 8.12
C TRP A 7 -4.67 -4.92 6.67
N THR A 8 -5.46 -5.89 6.20
CA THR A 8 -5.33 -6.57 4.90
C THR A 8 -5.78 -5.69 3.73
N THR A 9 -5.04 -4.61 3.50
CA THR A 9 -5.28 -3.62 2.44
C THR A 9 -4.03 -3.46 1.58
N PRO A 10 -4.15 -2.91 0.36
CA PRO A 10 -2.99 -2.60 -0.47
C PRO A 10 -1.90 -1.81 0.27
N ASN A 11 -2.27 -0.79 1.05
CA ASN A 11 -1.28 0.01 1.79
C ASN A 11 -0.58 -0.78 2.90
N GLY A 12 -1.30 -1.67 3.61
CA GLY A 12 -0.69 -2.56 4.60
C GLY A 12 0.30 -3.53 3.98
N HIS A 13 -0.06 -4.11 2.83
CA HIS A 13 0.77 -5.10 2.14
C HIS A 13 2.13 -4.55 1.70
N LYS A 14 2.22 -3.25 1.36
CA LYS A 14 3.51 -2.62 1.05
C LYS A 14 4.57 -2.89 2.11
N ILE A 15 4.17 -2.84 3.39
CA ILE A 15 5.10 -2.94 4.50
C ILE A 15 5.42 -4.41 4.82
N THR A 16 4.44 -5.30 4.77
CA THR A 16 4.71 -6.75 4.89
C THR A 16 5.62 -7.23 3.76
N LEU A 17 5.44 -6.73 2.53
CA LEU A 17 6.33 -7.04 1.41
C LEU A 17 7.77 -6.66 1.72
N PHE A 18 7.99 -5.43 2.21
CA PHE A 18 9.33 -4.98 2.60
C PHE A 18 9.92 -5.89 3.70
N LEU A 19 9.17 -6.10 4.79
CA LEU A 19 9.67 -6.83 5.96
C LEU A 19 10.02 -8.29 5.61
N GLU A 20 9.20 -8.95 4.79
CA GLU A 20 9.44 -10.32 4.31
C GLU A 20 10.64 -10.42 3.36
N GLU A 21 10.85 -9.43 2.49
CA GLU A 21 11.99 -9.35 1.58
C GLU A 21 13.29 -9.04 2.34
N ALA A 22 13.20 -8.17 3.35
CA ALA A 22 14.30 -7.80 4.20
C ALA A 22 14.68 -8.89 5.22
N GLY A 23 13.74 -9.80 5.52
CA GLY A 23 13.91 -10.77 6.61
C GLY A 23 13.98 -10.09 7.98
N LEU A 24 13.36 -8.91 8.12
CA LEU A 24 13.37 -8.16 9.38
C LEU A 24 12.41 -8.81 10.37
N PRO A 25 12.77 -8.95 11.66
CA PRO A 25 11.85 -9.42 12.68
C PRO A 25 10.80 -8.35 13.00
N TYR A 26 9.53 -8.74 12.88
CA TYR A 26 8.40 -7.88 13.18
C TYR A 26 7.25 -8.62 13.84
N ARG A 27 6.39 -7.86 14.50
CA ARG A 27 5.13 -8.31 15.07
C ARG A 27 4.00 -7.57 14.39
N ILE A 28 2.98 -8.29 13.94
CA ILE A 28 1.74 -7.69 13.45
C ILE A 28 0.89 -7.30 14.66
N VAL A 29 0.44 -6.04 14.68
CA VAL A 29 -0.56 -5.51 15.59
C VAL A 29 -1.81 -5.21 14.75
N PRO A 30 -2.84 -6.09 14.78
CA PRO A 30 -4.04 -5.88 13.98
C PRO A 30 -4.76 -4.57 14.34
N VAL A 31 -5.18 -3.81 13.34
CA VAL A 31 -6.05 -2.63 13.50
C VAL A 31 -7.26 -2.85 12.61
N ASN A 32 -8.37 -3.33 13.18
CA ASN A 32 -9.58 -3.61 12.43
C ASN A 32 -10.26 -2.30 12.04
N ILE A 33 -9.93 -1.82 10.83
CA ILE A 33 -10.46 -0.55 10.32
C ILE A 33 -11.98 -0.55 10.12
N SER A 34 -12.57 -1.75 10.03
CA SER A 34 -14.00 -1.95 9.90
C SER A 34 -14.73 -1.87 11.24
N ALA A 35 -14.03 -2.11 12.35
CA ALA A 35 -14.53 -1.93 13.71
C ALA A 35 -14.24 -0.53 14.28
N GLY A 36 -13.37 0.25 13.62
CA GLY A 36 -13.02 1.60 14.08
C GLY A 36 -11.78 1.66 14.97
N ASP A 37 -10.95 0.61 15.01
CA ASP A 37 -9.75 0.56 15.84
C ASP A 37 -8.75 1.69 15.53
N GLN A 38 -8.77 2.21 14.29
CA GLN A 38 -7.95 3.33 13.85
C GLN A 38 -8.30 4.67 14.52
N PHE A 39 -9.38 4.72 15.30
CA PHE A 39 -9.79 5.91 16.07
C PHE A 39 -9.43 5.78 17.56
N GLN A 40 -8.91 4.64 18.00
CA GLN A 40 -8.55 4.44 19.40
C GLN A 40 -7.39 5.37 19.79
N PRO A 41 -7.39 5.95 21.02
CA PRO A 41 -6.37 6.89 21.46
C PRO A 41 -4.94 6.38 21.27
N ASP A 42 -4.68 5.11 21.61
CA ASP A 42 -3.34 4.52 21.50
C ASP A 42 -2.84 4.44 20.05
N PHE A 43 -3.72 4.15 19.09
CA PHE A 43 -3.36 4.18 17.68
C PHE A 43 -3.14 5.60 17.16
N LEU A 44 -3.98 6.55 17.59
CA LEU A 44 -3.85 7.96 17.19
C LEU A 44 -2.56 8.63 17.69
N ARG A 45 -1.97 8.15 18.80
CA ARG A 45 -0.63 8.57 19.25
C ARG A 45 0.46 8.20 18.25
N ILE A 46 0.27 7.14 17.47
CA ILE A 46 1.22 6.64 16.47
C ILE A 46 0.90 7.23 15.09
N ALA A 47 -0.38 7.22 14.71
CA ALA A 47 -0.88 7.65 13.41
C ALA A 47 -2.07 8.60 13.58
N PRO A 48 -1.82 9.92 13.78
CA PRO A 48 -2.89 10.90 13.99
C PRO A 48 -3.82 11.04 12.77
N ASN A 49 -3.36 10.62 11.58
CA ASN A 49 -4.18 10.54 10.36
C ASN A 49 -5.21 9.39 10.40
N ASN A 50 -5.32 8.60 11.48
CA ASN A 50 -6.26 7.48 11.61
C ASN A 50 -6.22 6.46 10.44
N ARG A 51 -5.05 6.30 9.80
CA ARG A 51 -4.85 5.37 8.69
C ARG A 51 -3.73 4.39 8.99
N ILE A 52 -3.96 3.13 8.64
CA ILE A 52 -2.91 2.11 8.49
C ILE A 52 -2.24 2.22 7.11
N PRO A 53 -1.02 1.72 6.95
CA PRO A 53 -0.15 1.15 7.98
C PRO A 53 0.50 2.22 8.87
N ALA A 54 0.90 1.79 10.05
CA ALA A 54 1.83 2.51 10.92
C ALA A 54 2.84 1.53 11.51
N ILE A 55 4.02 1.99 11.89
CA ILE A 55 5.01 1.18 12.59
C ILE A 55 5.50 1.85 13.86
N VAL A 56 5.99 1.05 14.80
CA VAL A 56 6.88 1.48 15.88
C VAL A 56 8.17 0.66 15.76
N ASP A 57 9.28 1.35 15.57
CA ASP A 57 10.61 0.76 15.59
C ASP A 57 11.23 0.90 16.98
N HIS A 58 11.30 -0.21 17.72
CA HIS A 58 11.86 -0.26 19.07
C HIS A 58 13.39 -0.34 19.10
N ALA A 59 14.06 -0.37 17.95
CA ALA A 59 15.52 -0.45 17.87
C ALA A 59 16.03 0.38 16.67
N PRO A 60 15.84 1.71 16.67
CA PRO A 60 16.33 2.57 15.60
C PRO A 60 17.87 2.50 15.51
N GLN A 61 18.43 2.75 14.33
CA GLN A 61 19.87 2.58 14.09
C GLN A 61 20.75 3.56 14.86
N ASP A 62 20.19 4.71 15.25
CA ASP A 62 20.88 5.72 16.06
C ASP A 62 20.93 5.36 17.55
N GLY A 63 20.29 4.26 17.97
CA GLY A 63 20.20 3.84 19.37
C GLY A 63 19.30 4.72 20.24
N GLY A 64 18.52 5.61 19.62
CA GLY A 64 17.58 6.48 20.31
C GLY A 64 16.32 5.77 20.81
N GLU A 65 15.40 6.56 21.35
CA GLU A 65 14.06 6.12 21.75
C GLU A 65 13.26 5.56 20.57
N PRO A 66 12.23 4.71 20.82
CA PRO A 66 11.41 4.15 19.75
C PRO A 66 10.84 5.18 18.79
N ILE A 67 10.88 4.88 17.48
CA ILE A 67 10.39 5.78 16.42
C ILE A 67 9.05 5.27 15.90
N SER A 68 8.01 6.11 16.00
CA SER A 68 6.71 5.87 15.37
C SER A 68 6.61 6.52 14.00
N LEU A 69 6.19 5.78 12.97
CA LEU A 69 5.98 6.30 11.61
C LEU A 69 4.61 5.89 11.07
N PHE A 70 3.92 6.81 10.40
CA PHE A 70 2.76 6.55 9.55
C PHE A 70 3.06 7.00 8.11
N GLU A 71 2.13 6.79 7.19
CA GLU A 71 2.28 6.89 5.73
C GLU A 71 3.17 5.80 5.13
N SER A 72 2.56 4.94 4.30
CA SER A 72 3.24 3.77 3.73
C SER A 72 4.50 4.10 2.92
N GLY A 73 4.54 5.25 2.23
CA GLY A 73 5.73 5.69 1.49
C GLY A 73 6.87 6.13 2.41
N ALA A 74 6.55 6.83 3.51
CA ALA A 74 7.54 7.23 4.51
C ALA A 74 8.11 6.01 5.24
N ILE A 75 7.26 5.04 5.59
CA ILE A 75 7.68 3.79 6.21
C ILE A 75 8.60 2.98 5.28
N LEU A 76 8.24 2.85 3.99
CA LEU A 76 9.10 2.16 3.02
C LEU A 76 10.47 2.83 2.89
N LEU A 77 10.51 4.15 2.81
CA LEU A 77 11.76 4.90 2.73
C LEU A 77 12.61 4.73 4.00
N TYR A 78 11.98 4.85 5.17
CA TYR A 78 12.64 4.62 6.46
C TYR A 78 13.26 3.22 6.55
N LEU A 79 12.50 2.18 6.21
CA LEU A 79 12.99 0.80 6.25
C LEU A 79 14.10 0.55 5.22
N ALA A 80 14.00 1.16 4.03
CA ALA A 80 15.04 1.10 3.01
C ALA A 80 16.35 1.71 3.50
N ASP A 81 16.28 2.91 4.09
CA ASP A 81 17.45 3.60 4.65
C ASP A 81 18.02 2.84 5.86
N LYS A 82 17.15 2.34 6.76
CA LYS A 82 17.53 1.50 7.90
C LYS A 82 18.22 0.19 7.50
N THR A 83 17.92 -0.36 6.33
CA THR A 83 18.53 -1.64 5.92
C THR A 83 19.62 -1.46 4.87
N GLY A 84 19.71 -0.30 4.23
CA GLY A 84 20.50 -0.10 3.03
C GLY A 84 20.02 -0.96 1.85
N ARG A 85 18.75 -1.38 1.83
CA ARG A 85 18.20 -2.32 0.84
C ARG A 85 17.00 -1.73 0.10
N PHE A 86 16.74 -2.28 -1.10
CA PHE A 86 15.55 -1.98 -1.92
C PHE A 86 15.40 -0.52 -2.35
N ILE A 87 16.49 0.24 -2.33
CA ILE A 87 16.59 1.53 -2.98
C ILE A 87 18.04 1.70 -3.46
N PRO A 88 18.28 2.10 -4.73
CA PRO A 88 19.65 2.37 -5.19
C PRO A 88 20.29 3.48 -4.35
N GLN A 89 21.62 3.41 -4.20
CA GLN A 89 22.39 4.35 -3.40
C GLN A 89 23.06 5.45 -4.24
N ASP A 90 23.14 5.27 -5.56
CA ASP A 90 23.60 6.32 -6.46
C ASP A 90 22.50 7.37 -6.68
N LEU A 91 22.92 8.59 -7.00
CA LEU A 91 22.01 9.73 -7.17
C LEU A 91 20.92 9.46 -8.22
N ARG A 92 21.23 8.76 -9.32
CA ARG A 92 20.30 8.60 -10.45
C ARG A 92 19.26 7.53 -10.12
N GLY A 93 19.71 6.34 -9.72
CA GLY A 93 18.83 5.23 -9.36
C GLY A 93 17.95 5.57 -8.16
N ARG A 94 18.48 6.26 -7.15
CA ARG A 94 17.68 6.67 -5.98
C ARG A 94 16.55 7.61 -6.38
N ASN A 95 16.84 8.62 -7.22
CA ASN A 95 15.82 9.56 -7.65
C ASN A 95 14.78 8.93 -8.58
N GLU A 96 15.15 7.95 -9.39
CA GLU A 96 14.17 7.17 -10.18
C GLU A 96 13.24 6.38 -9.26
N ALA A 97 13.77 5.62 -8.30
CA ALA A 97 12.94 4.88 -7.34
C ALA A 97 12.02 5.81 -6.54
N LEU A 98 12.51 6.96 -6.07
CA LEU A 98 11.71 7.95 -5.35
C LEU A 98 10.63 8.58 -6.24
N GLN A 99 10.95 8.93 -7.49
CA GLN A 99 9.97 9.47 -8.43
C GLN A 99 8.77 8.54 -8.56
N TRP A 100 9.00 7.25 -8.72
CA TRP A 100 7.93 6.25 -8.84
C TRP A 100 7.21 5.95 -7.53
N LEU A 101 7.92 5.97 -6.40
CA LEU A 101 7.29 5.89 -5.08
C LEU A 101 6.30 7.05 -4.88
N PHE A 102 6.70 8.28 -5.18
CA PHE A 102 5.83 9.45 -5.06
C PHE A 102 4.71 9.47 -6.11
N TRP A 103 4.96 9.00 -7.34
CA TRP A 103 3.91 8.77 -8.33
C TRP A 103 2.85 7.78 -7.81
N GLN A 104 3.28 6.73 -7.10
CA GLN A 104 2.36 5.79 -6.46
C GLN A 104 1.54 6.47 -5.36
N MET A 105 2.19 7.23 -4.47
CA MET A 105 1.55 7.94 -3.36
C MET A 105 0.53 9.00 -3.82
N GLY A 106 0.85 9.74 -4.89
CA GLY A 106 0.02 10.84 -5.38
C GLY A 106 -0.94 10.47 -6.51
N GLY A 107 -0.70 9.36 -7.21
CA GLY A 107 -1.44 8.96 -8.40
C GLY A 107 -2.10 7.59 -8.26
N LEU A 108 -1.34 6.51 -8.46
CA LEU A 108 -1.87 5.15 -8.55
C LEU A 108 -2.74 4.77 -7.35
N GLY A 109 -2.24 4.97 -6.12
CA GLY A 109 -2.95 4.58 -4.90
C GLY A 109 -4.26 5.37 -4.71
N PRO A 110 -4.20 6.71 -4.63
CA PRO A 110 -5.40 7.53 -4.44
C PRO A 110 -6.47 7.30 -5.52
N MET A 111 -6.09 7.25 -6.80
CA MET A 111 -7.06 7.11 -7.89
C MET A 111 -7.70 5.72 -7.94
N ALA A 112 -6.92 4.65 -7.73
CA ALA A 112 -7.46 3.30 -7.59
C ALA A 112 -8.35 3.17 -6.33
N GLY A 113 -8.03 3.90 -5.26
CA GLY A 113 -8.89 4.01 -4.07
C GLY A 113 -10.26 4.61 -4.38
N GLN A 114 -10.30 5.69 -5.18
CA GLN A 114 -11.57 6.26 -5.64
C GLN A 114 -12.32 5.31 -6.58
N ASN A 115 -11.63 4.60 -7.47
CA ASN A 115 -12.23 3.56 -8.29
C ASN A 115 -12.91 2.50 -7.39
N HIS A 116 -12.21 1.95 -6.41
CA HIS A 116 -12.81 1.00 -5.46
C HIS A 116 -14.05 1.59 -4.77
N HIS A 117 -13.98 2.85 -4.32
CA HIS A 117 -15.10 3.51 -3.66
C HIS A 117 -16.34 3.58 -4.56
N PHE A 118 -16.26 4.23 -5.72
CA PHE A 118 -17.42 4.41 -6.60
C PHE A 118 -17.90 3.10 -7.24
N SER A 119 -16.97 2.20 -7.61
CA SER A 119 -17.32 0.93 -8.23
C SER A 119 -17.99 -0.05 -7.27
N GLN A 120 -17.59 -0.08 -5.99
CA GLN A 120 -17.95 -1.17 -5.08
C GLN A 120 -18.67 -0.72 -3.81
N TYR A 121 -18.30 0.43 -3.23
CA TYR A 121 -18.70 0.78 -1.87
C TYR A 121 -19.73 1.90 -1.79
N ALA A 122 -19.77 2.79 -2.79
CA ALA A 122 -20.73 3.88 -2.85
C ALA A 122 -22.17 3.33 -2.79
N PRO A 123 -23.04 3.89 -1.92
CA PRO A 123 -24.41 3.39 -1.74
C PRO A 123 -25.25 3.58 -3.00
N GLU A 124 -25.00 4.66 -3.73
CA GLU A 124 -25.60 4.94 -5.03
C GLU A 124 -24.58 4.76 -6.14
N LYS A 125 -25.00 4.18 -7.26
CA LYS A 125 -24.17 4.09 -8.46
C LYS A 125 -24.23 5.41 -9.21
N LEU A 126 -23.05 6.04 -9.33
CA LEU A 126 -22.86 7.30 -10.05
C LEU A 126 -22.06 7.02 -11.33
N PRO A 127 -22.71 6.83 -12.50
CA PRO A 127 -22.04 6.39 -13.72
C PRO A 127 -20.85 7.26 -14.12
N TYR A 128 -20.98 8.59 -14.00
CA TYR A 128 -19.91 9.53 -14.29
C TYR A 128 -18.68 9.31 -13.39
N ALA A 129 -18.87 9.15 -12.08
CA ALA A 129 -17.77 8.96 -11.15
C ALA A 129 -17.08 7.60 -11.37
N ILE A 130 -17.87 6.54 -11.61
CA ILE A 130 -17.34 5.22 -11.95
C ILE A 130 -16.50 5.29 -13.22
N ASP A 131 -17.03 5.82 -14.32
CA ASP A 131 -16.32 5.94 -15.60
C ASP A 131 -15.04 6.77 -15.44
N ARG A 132 -15.10 7.92 -14.75
CA ARG A 132 -13.95 8.78 -14.48
C ARG A 132 -12.81 8.02 -13.80
N TYR A 133 -13.08 7.32 -12.70
CA TYR A 133 -12.02 6.66 -11.93
C TYR A 133 -11.57 5.32 -12.52
N VAL A 134 -12.45 4.61 -13.26
CA VAL A 134 -12.04 3.44 -14.06
C VAL A 134 -11.08 3.86 -15.17
N ARG A 135 -11.39 4.93 -15.91
CA ARG A 135 -10.50 5.47 -16.96
C ARG A 135 -9.20 6.02 -16.41
N GLU A 136 -9.22 6.73 -15.29
CA GLU A 136 -7.99 7.23 -14.68
C GLU A 136 -7.11 6.08 -14.17
N THR A 137 -7.70 5.02 -13.62
CA THR A 137 -6.95 3.80 -13.26
C THR A 137 -6.30 3.17 -14.50
N ALA A 138 -7.04 3.02 -15.60
CA ALA A 138 -6.51 2.51 -16.87
C ALA A 138 -5.36 3.36 -17.43
N ARG A 139 -5.46 4.69 -17.32
CA ARG A 139 -4.39 5.62 -17.72
C ARG A 139 -3.13 5.41 -16.89
N LEU A 140 -3.26 5.25 -15.57
CA LEU A 140 -2.13 5.00 -14.67
C LEU A 140 -1.50 3.62 -14.92
N TYR A 141 -2.29 2.60 -15.27
CA TYR A 141 -1.80 1.31 -15.74
C TYR A 141 -0.99 1.47 -17.03
N ARG A 142 -1.49 2.26 -18.00
CA ARG A 142 -0.76 2.53 -19.25
C ARG A 142 0.56 3.26 -19.02
N VAL A 143 0.61 4.19 -18.06
CA VAL A 143 1.86 4.90 -17.70
C VAL A 143 2.91 3.90 -17.22
N LEU A 144 2.55 3.00 -16.31
CA LEU A 144 3.46 2.00 -15.78
C LEU A 144 3.84 0.94 -16.84
N ASP A 145 2.88 0.48 -17.65
CA ASP A 145 3.12 -0.42 -18.77
C ASP A 145 4.11 0.16 -19.80
N THR A 146 3.95 1.44 -20.13
CA THR A 146 4.85 2.15 -21.06
C THR A 146 6.25 2.28 -20.48
N HIS A 147 6.37 2.63 -19.19
CA HIS A 147 7.64 2.71 -18.49
C HIS A 147 8.39 1.37 -18.50
N LEU A 148 7.66 0.25 -18.37
CA LEU A 148 8.23 -1.11 -18.35
C LEU A 148 8.43 -1.72 -19.76
N SER A 149 8.08 -0.98 -20.82
CA SER A 149 8.05 -1.50 -22.20
C SER A 149 9.43 -1.69 -22.83
N ASP A 150 10.47 -1.09 -22.27
CA ASP A 150 11.85 -1.23 -22.74
C ASP A 150 12.52 -2.55 -22.32
N GLY A 151 11.79 -3.42 -21.62
CA GLY A 151 12.25 -4.74 -21.20
C GLY A 151 12.87 -4.78 -19.81
N ARG A 152 12.93 -3.66 -19.07
CA ARG A 152 13.36 -3.68 -17.67
C ARG A 152 12.50 -4.62 -16.83
N ASP A 153 13.11 -5.18 -15.80
CA ASP A 153 12.45 -6.17 -14.96
C ASP A 153 11.61 -5.56 -13.85
N PHE A 154 12.04 -4.40 -13.34
CA PHE A 154 11.42 -3.66 -12.25
C PHE A 154 11.41 -2.16 -12.54
N ILE A 155 10.67 -1.41 -11.73
CA ILE A 155 10.36 0.01 -11.99
C ILE A 155 11.61 0.88 -12.02
N ALA A 156 12.60 0.62 -11.16
CA ALA A 156 13.83 1.41 -11.06
C ALA A 156 15.08 0.57 -11.37
N GLY A 157 14.97 -0.32 -12.38
CA GLY A 157 16.02 -1.28 -12.73
C GLY A 157 15.95 -2.53 -11.87
N ASP A 158 16.47 -2.46 -10.64
CA ASP A 158 16.39 -3.53 -9.65
C ASP A 158 15.09 -3.44 -8.83
N TYR A 159 14.68 -4.56 -8.21
CA TYR A 159 13.49 -4.60 -7.36
C TYR A 159 13.63 -3.64 -6.17
N SER A 160 12.68 -2.72 -6.05
CA SER A 160 12.78 -1.58 -5.15
C SER A 160 11.50 -1.32 -4.36
N ILE A 161 11.57 -0.37 -3.44
CA ILE A 161 10.38 0.14 -2.73
C ILE A 161 9.33 0.74 -3.67
N ALA A 162 9.69 1.17 -4.89
CA ALA A 162 8.71 1.60 -5.88
C ALA A 162 7.83 0.42 -6.34
N ASP A 163 8.42 -0.74 -6.55
CA ASP A 163 7.70 -1.98 -6.91
C ASP A 163 6.81 -2.44 -5.76
N MET A 164 7.35 -2.47 -4.53
CA MET A 164 6.60 -2.82 -3.31
C MET A 164 5.43 -1.88 -3.06
N ALA A 165 5.55 -0.60 -3.44
CA ALA A 165 4.50 0.40 -3.33
C ALA A 165 3.39 0.18 -4.38
N CYS A 166 3.78 -0.08 -5.63
CA CYS A 166 2.84 -0.22 -6.76
C CYS A 166 2.11 -1.57 -6.75
N TYR A 167 2.82 -2.67 -6.51
CA TYR A 167 2.28 -4.03 -6.71
C TYR A 167 0.97 -4.30 -5.96
N PRO A 168 0.84 -3.99 -4.65
CA PRO A 168 -0.41 -4.23 -3.92
C PRO A 168 -1.61 -3.48 -4.47
N TRP A 169 -1.40 -2.35 -5.16
CA TRP A 169 -2.47 -1.60 -5.81
C TRP A 169 -2.87 -2.17 -7.18
N ILE A 170 -2.03 -3.00 -7.80
CA ILE A 170 -2.34 -3.70 -9.06
C ILE A 170 -2.99 -5.07 -8.81
N VAL A 171 -2.72 -5.72 -7.67
CA VAL A 171 -3.31 -7.02 -7.31
C VAL A 171 -4.84 -7.07 -7.49
N PRO A 172 -5.64 -6.09 -7.01
CA PRO A 172 -7.08 -6.09 -7.22
C PRO A 172 -7.52 -5.51 -8.58
N HIS A 173 -6.73 -5.66 -9.66
CA HIS A 173 -7.04 -5.11 -11.00
C HIS A 173 -8.43 -5.48 -11.54
N GLN A 174 -8.90 -6.72 -11.35
CA GLN A 174 -10.25 -7.13 -11.76
C GLN A 174 -11.34 -6.32 -11.04
N ARG A 175 -11.14 -6.10 -9.75
CA ARG A 175 -12.00 -5.26 -8.89
C ARG A 175 -11.96 -3.78 -9.29
N GLN A 176 -10.94 -3.37 -10.03
CA GLN A 176 -10.78 -2.03 -10.61
C GLN A 176 -11.32 -1.94 -12.05
N GLN A 177 -11.94 -3.01 -12.56
CA GLN A 177 -12.40 -3.11 -13.95
C GLN A 177 -11.27 -2.95 -14.97
N GLN A 178 -10.08 -3.47 -14.64
CA GLN A 178 -8.93 -3.48 -15.53
C GLN A 178 -8.66 -4.90 -16.03
N ASN A 179 -8.29 -5.03 -17.30
CA ASN A 179 -7.79 -6.26 -17.88
C ASN A 179 -6.27 -6.14 -18.08
N LEU A 180 -5.48 -6.99 -17.41
CA LEU A 180 -4.02 -6.95 -17.54
C LEU A 180 -3.51 -7.34 -18.93
N ASP A 181 -4.30 -8.06 -19.72
CA ASP A 181 -3.92 -8.39 -21.10
C ASP A 181 -3.81 -7.14 -22.01
N ASP A 182 -4.44 -6.03 -21.62
CA ASP A 182 -4.32 -4.75 -22.33
C ASP A 182 -2.97 -4.03 -22.04
N PHE A 183 -2.19 -4.54 -21.08
CA PHE A 183 -0.96 -3.94 -20.54
C PHE A 183 0.15 -5.01 -20.42
N PRO A 184 0.73 -5.48 -21.55
CA PRO A 184 1.58 -6.66 -21.55
C PRO A 184 2.87 -6.53 -20.72
N SER A 185 3.46 -5.33 -20.63
CA SER A 185 4.67 -5.11 -19.82
C SER A 185 4.34 -4.99 -18.34
N LEU A 186 3.22 -4.36 -18.02
CA LEU A 186 2.68 -4.37 -16.65
C LEU A 186 2.34 -5.80 -16.20
N LYS A 187 1.70 -6.60 -17.06
CA LYS A 187 1.36 -8.00 -16.76
C LYS A 187 2.60 -8.83 -16.46
N ARG A 188 3.63 -8.74 -17.31
CA ARG A 188 4.92 -9.42 -17.10
C ARG A 188 5.56 -9.05 -15.76
N TRP A 189 5.59 -7.76 -15.44
CA TRP A 189 6.10 -7.26 -14.16
C TRP A 189 5.27 -7.77 -12.97
N PHE A 190 3.94 -7.77 -13.11
CA PHE A 190 3.01 -8.24 -12.09
C PHE A 190 3.21 -9.72 -11.76
N GLU A 191 3.26 -10.57 -12.79
CA GLU A 191 3.49 -12.01 -12.64
C GLU A 191 4.86 -12.31 -12.03
N ARG A 192 5.90 -11.58 -12.46
CA ARG A 192 7.25 -11.71 -11.89
C ARG A 192 7.27 -11.41 -10.39
N ILE A 193 6.61 -10.35 -9.94
CA ILE A 193 6.56 -10.03 -8.50
C ILE A 193 5.74 -11.07 -7.75
N ALA A 194 4.62 -11.53 -8.30
CA ALA A 194 3.79 -12.56 -7.67
C ALA A 194 4.55 -13.86 -7.37
N GLU A 195 5.54 -14.20 -8.20
CA GLU A 195 6.35 -15.41 -8.00
C GLU A 195 7.40 -15.31 -6.89
N ARG A 196 7.67 -14.11 -6.36
CA ARG A 196 8.70 -13.92 -5.34
C ARG A 196 8.29 -14.62 -4.03
N PRO A 197 9.17 -15.41 -3.39
CA PRO A 197 8.82 -16.13 -2.16
C PRO A 197 8.37 -15.22 -1.01
N ALA A 198 8.98 -14.04 -0.86
CA ALA A 198 8.60 -13.08 0.16
C ALA A 198 7.21 -12.46 -0.10
N VAL A 199 6.83 -12.26 -1.36
CA VAL A 199 5.48 -11.82 -1.74
C VAL A 199 4.46 -12.88 -1.32
N LYS A 200 4.72 -14.16 -1.64
CA LYS A 200 3.85 -15.27 -1.22
C LYS A 200 3.68 -15.34 0.30
N ARG A 201 4.77 -15.22 1.06
CA ARG A 201 4.72 -15.15 2.54
C ARG A 201 3.91 -13.95 3.05
N ALA A 202 4.14 -12.76 2.48
CA ALA A 202 3.44 -11.54 2.89
C ALA A 202 1.91 -11.64 2.68
N TYR A 203 1.46 -12.27 1.59
CA TYR A 203 0.03 -12.47 1.34
C TYR A 203 -0.57 -13.59 2.20
N ALA A 204 0.19 -14.65 2.52
CA ALA A 204 -0.27 -15.68 3.46
C ALA A 204 -0.54 -15.12 4.87
N LEU A 205 0.15 -14.06 5.29
CA LEU A 205 -0.11 -13.39 6.57
C LEU A 205 -1.47 -12.68 6.61
N ALA A 206 -2.02 -12.25 5.47
CA ALA A 206 -3.34 -11.62 5.46
C ALA A 206 -4.43 -12.61 5.91
N GLU A 207 -4.28 -13.88 5.56
CA GLU A 207 -5.22 -14.95 5.91
C GLU A 207 -5.29 -15.19 7.42
N SER A 208 -4.22 -14.92 8.16
CA SER A 208 -4.19 -15.06 9.62
C SER A 208 -4.71 -13.83 10.37
N VAL A 209 -4.79 -12.66 9.71
CA VAL A 209 -5.21 -11.40 10.32
C VAL A 209 -6.70 -11.11 10.09
N ASN A 210 -7.18 -11.27 8.85
CA ASN A 210 -8.55 -10.93 8.50
C ASN A 210 -9.38 -12.19 8.26
N THR A 211 -9.97 -12.71 9.33
CA THR A 211 -10.75 -13.95 9.33
C THR A 211 -12.24 -13.75 9.04
N ALA A 212 -12.69 -12.51 8.81
CA ALA A 212 -14.10 -12.17 8.58
C ALA A 212 -14.30 -11.15 7.44
N PRO A 213 -15.50 -11.06 6.85
CA PRO A 213 -15.79 -10.07 5.81
C PRO A 213 -15.60 -8.63 6.33
N SER A 214 -14.79 -7.84 5.63
CA SER A 214 -14.37 -6.51 6.09
C SER A 214 -15.38 -5.38 5.80
N VAL A 215 -16.40 -5.59 4.96
CA VAL A 215 -17.35 -4.51 4.59
C VAL A 215 -18.79 -4.93 4.86
N THR A 216 -19.33 -4.46 5.98
CA THR A 216 -20.74 -4.52 6.36
C THR A 216 -21.37 -3.12 6.26
N GLU A 217 -22.69 -3.00 6.36
CA GLU A 217 -23.35 -1.69 6.40
C GLU A 217 -22.85 -0.82 7.56
N ALA A 218 -22.69 -1.41 8.74
CA ALA A 218 -22.11 -0.75 9.91
C ALA A 218 -20.66 -0.27 9.67
N SER A 219 -19.82 -1.08 9.01
CA SER A 219 -18.45 -0.67 8.74
C SER A 219 -18.33 0.39 7.65
N ARG A 220 -19.30 0.52 6.73
CA ARG A 220 -19.33 1.63 5.75
C ARG A 220 -19.47 2.99 6.42
N ALA A 221 -20.33 3.11 7.43
CA ALA A 221 -20.50 4.37 8.18
C ALA A 221 -19.18 4.78 8.86
N ILE A 222 -18.45 3.80 9.41
CA ILE A 222 -17.15 4.02 10.06
C ILE A 222 -16.07 4.45 9.03
N LEU A 223 -16.01 3.74 7.89
CA LEU A 223 -14.96 3.93 6.88
C LEU A 223 -15.15 5.21 6.03
N PHE A 224 -16.39 5.60 5.74
CA PHE A 224 -16.71 6.66 4.78
C PHE A 224 -17.47 7.86 5.38
N GLY A 225 -17.98 7.77 6.61
CA GLY A 225 -18.73 8.84 7.27
C GLY A 225 -17.88 9.85 8.05
N GLN A 226 -16.63 10.08 7.66
CA GLN A 226 -15.73 11.01 8.37
C GLN A 226 -15.95 12.45 7.87
N ASP A 227 -16.17 13.41 8.77
CA ASP A 227 -16.49 14.81 8.44
C ASP A 227 -15.53 15.84 9.07
N GLY A 228 -14.40 15.40 9.61
CA GLY A 228 -13.36 16.24 10.20
C GLY A 228 -13.71 16.84 11.57
N LYS A 229 -14.91 16.57 12.12
CA LYS A 229 -15.28 17.02 13.46
C LYS A 229 -14.65 16.13 14.54
N PRO A 230 -14.34 16.67 15.74
CA PRO A 230 -13.90 15.87 16.87
C PRO A 230 -14.96 14.82 17.19
N ARG A 231 -14.58 13.54 17.23
CA ARG A 231 -15.45 12.50 17.78
C ARG A 231 -15.46 12.68 19.29
N GLY A 232 -16.65 12.83 19.88
CA GLY A 232 -16.82 13.04 21.32
C GLY A 232 -16.09 11.96 22.12
N GLY A 233 -15.25 12.41 23.07
CA GLY A 233 -14.52 11.55 23.99
C GLY A 233 -15.38 11.03 25.12
#